data_AF-A0A6B3CRG7-F1
#
_entry.id   AF-A0A6B3CRG7-F1
#
_cell.length_a   1.000
_cell.length_b   1.000
_cell.length_c   1.000
_cell.angle_alpha   90.00
_cell.angle_beta   90.00
_cell.angle_gamma   90.00
#
_symmetry.space_group_name_H-M   'P 1'
#
loop_
_entity.id
_entity.type
_entity.pdbx_description
1 polymer ?
#
loop_
_entity_poly.entity_id
_entity_poly.type
_entity_poly.pdbx_seq_one_letter_code
_entity_poly.pdbx_strand_id
1 'polypeptide(L)'
;VVMQGVIFSYAALELVGVAAGETAEPEKVVPRAVNSIMWRVALFYVGSVVLLALLLPGSLYSGDESPFVTVLSKIGVPAAGDVMNLVVLTAAMSSLNSGLYSTGRILRSMATAGSAPRFTSVMSRSQVP
;
A
#
# COMPACT_ATOMS: atom_id res chain seq x y z
N VAL A 1 15.22 0.29 -12.96
CA VAL A 1 14.18 1.06 -12.22
C VAL A 1 12.80 0.41 -12.32
N VAL A 2 12.31 0.09 -13.53
CA VAL A 2 10.96 -0.51 -13.71
C VAL A 2 10.77 -1.84 -12.97
N MET A 3 11.71 -2.79 -13.08
CA MET A 3 11.64 -4.07 -12.36
C MET A 3 11.62 -3.90 -10.83
N GLN A 4 12.31 -2.88 -10.31
CA GLN A 4 12.38 -2.61 -8.87
C GLN A 4 11.04 -2.09 -8.34
N GLY A 5 10.35 -1.23 -9.12
CA GLY A 5 8.99 -0.78 -8.79
C GLY A 5 7.96 -1.93 -8.81
N VAL A 6 8.10 -2.86 -9.75
CA VAL A 6 7.26 -4.06 -9.81
C VAL A 6 7.48 -4.95 -8.57
N ILE A 7 8.74 -5.25 -8.22
CA ILE A 7 9.06 -6.04 -7.02
C ILE A 7 8.54 -5.36 -5.74
N PHE A 8 8.74 -4.04 -5.61
CA PHE A 8 8.28 -3.27 -4.45
C PHE A 8 6.76 -3.32 -4.28
N SER A 9 6.02 -3.41 -5.39
CA SER A 9 4.56 -3.51 -5.39
C SER A 9 4.03 -4.83 -4.79
N TYR A 10 4.86 -5.89 -4.78
CA TYR A 10 4.48 -7.21 -4.23
C TYR A 10 5.01 -7.46 -2.81
N ALA A 11 5.84 -6.57 -2.26
CA ALA A 11 6.43 -6.72 -0.93
C ALA A 11 5.39 -6.77 0.20
N ALA A 12 4.16 -6.33 -0.04
CA ALA A 12 3.08 -6.32 0.95
C ALA A 12 2.23 -7.61 0.98
N LEU A 13 2.49 -8.62 0.13
CA LEU A 13 1.68 -9.85 0.12
C LEU A 13 1.80 -10.66 1.42
N GLU A 14 2.91 -10.51 2.16
CA GLU A 14 3.11 -11.19 3.45
C GLU A 14 2.07 -10.78 4.51
N LEU A 15 1.55 -9.54 4.43
CA LEU A 15 0.55 -9.00 5.37
C LEU A 15 -0.76 -9.78 5.30
N VAL A 16 -1.10 -10.32 4.12
CA VAL A 16 -2.28 -11.19 3.96
C VAL A 16 -2.10 -12.48 4.75
N GLY A 17 -0.87 -13.04 4.78
CA GLY A 17 -0.54 -14.22 5.58
C GLY A 17 -0.59 -13.97 7.08
N VAL A 18 -0.08 -12.82 7.54
CA VAL A 18 -0.17 -12.42 8.96
C VAL A 18 -1.62 -12.20 9.39
N ALA A 19 -2.39 -11.44 8.59
CA ALA A 19 -3.81 -11.17 8.87
C ALA A 19 -4.68 -12.44 8.81
N ALA A 20 -4.34 -13.39 7.93
CA ALA A 20 -5.00 -14.69 7.88
C ALA A 20 -4.86 -15.44 9.21
N GLY A 21 -3.69 -15.40 9.86
CA GLY A 21 -3.44 -16.04 11.15
C GLY A 21 -4.24 -15.47 12.32
N GLU A 22 -4.78 -14.25 12.18
CA GLU A 22 -5.57 -13.56 13.22
C GLU A 22 -7.07 -13.53 12.93
N THR A 23 -7.48 -14.06 11.77
CA THR A 23 -8.88 -14.05 11.36
C THR A 23 -9.61 -15.25 11.94
N ALA A 24 -10.84 -15.08 12.41
CA ALA A 24 -11.63 -16.16 13.04
C ALA A 24 -11.96 -17.34 12.09
N GLU A 25 -12.09 -17.09 10.78
CA GLU A 25 -12.39 -18.09 9.74
C GLU A 25 -11.50 -17.89 8.48
N PRO A 26 -10.19 -18.20 8.55
CA PRO A 26 -9.25 -17.89 7.48
C PRO A 26 -9.59 -18.62 6.17
N GLU A 27 -10.06 -19.87 6.25
CA GLU A 27 -10.40 -20.69 5.08
C GLU A 27 -11.49 -20.08 4.19
N LYS A 28 -12.38 -19.25 4.75
CA LYS A 28 -13.44 -18.58 4.00
C LYS A 28 -13.11 -17.11 3.70
N VAL A 29 -12.54 -16.41 4.69
CA VAL A 29 -12.31 -14.96 4.60
C VAL A 29 -11.13 -14.65 3.68
N VAL A 30 -10.04 -15.42 3.75
CA VAL A 30 -8.83 -15.16 2.96
C VAL A 30 -9.08 -15.31 1.46
N PRO A 31 -9.69 -16.41 0.94
CA PRO A 31 -9.96 -16.52 -0.49
C PRO A 31 -10.92 -15.44 -0.99
N ARG A 32 -11.93 -15.08 -0.18
CA ARG A 32 -12.89 -14.02 -0.51
C ARG A 32 -12.22 -12.65 -0.57
N ALA A 33 -11.34 -12.34 0.38
CA ALA A 33 -10.58 -11.11 0.41
C ALA A 33 -9.62 -11.02 -0.79
N VAL A 34 -8.87 -12.08 -1.08
CA VAL A 34 -7.96 -12.16 -2.24
C VAL A 34 -8.73 -11.91 -3.54
N ASN A 35 -9.84 -12.61 -3.77
CA ASN A 35 -10.61 -12.44 -5.00
C ASN A 35 -11.22 -11.02 -5.13
N SER A 36 -11.69 -10.46 -4.01
CA SER A 36 -12.17 -9.07 -3.97
C SER A 36 -11.07 -8.06 -4.27
N ILE A 37 -9.87 -8.25 -3.73
CA ILE A 37 -8.72 -7.36 -3.97
C ILE A 37 -8.31 -7.43 -5.44
N MET A 38 -8.23 -8.62 -6.04
CA MET A 38 -7.85 -8.79 -7.45
C MET A 38 -8.74 -7.97 -8.39
N TRP A 39 -10.06 -8.06 -8.23
CA TRP A 39 -10.99 -7.28 -9.05
C TRP A 39 -10.87 -5.77 -8.80
N ARG A 40 -10.72 -5.36 -7.54
CA ARG A 40 -10.54 -3.94 -7.18
C ARG A 40 -9.25 -3.37 -7.77
N VAL A 41 -8.14 -4.11 -7.72
CA VAL A 41 -6.88 -3.68 -8.33
C VAL A 41 -7.05 -3.59 -9.85
N ALA A 42 -7.64 -4.60 -10.49
CA ALA A 42 -7.91 -4.53 -11.93
C ALA A 42 -8.74 -3.28 -12.28
N LEU A 43 -9.83 -3.02 -11.57
CA LEU A 43 -10.71 -1.89 -11.86
C LEU A 43 -10.05 -0.54 -11.54
N PHE A 44 -9.54 -0.35 -10.33
CA PHE A 44 -9.04 0.94 -9.86
C PHE A 44 -7.64 1.26 -10.37
N TYR A 45 -6.73 0.29 -10.36
CA TYR A 45 -5.35 0.52 -10.82
C TYR A 45 -5.27 0.56 -12.34
N VAL A 46 -5.70 -0.51 -13.02
CA VAL A 46 -5.61 -0.54 -14.49
C VAL A 46 -6.53 0.51 -15.11
N GLY A 47 -7.75 0.66 -14.59
CA GLY A 47 -8.68 1.69 -15.06
C GLY A 47 -8.14 3.12 -14.89
N SER A 48 -7.50 3.43 -13.75
CA SER A 48 -6.90 4.75 -13.57
C SER A 48 -5.68 4.98 -14.45
N VAL A 49 -4.80 4.00 -14.63
CA VAL A 49 -3.64 4.11 -15.53
C VAL A 49 -4.09 4.34 -16.98
N VAL A 50 -5.12 3.62 -17.44
CA VAL A 50 -5.69 3.82 -18.78
C VAL A 50 -6.27 5.23 -18.92
N LEU A 51 -7.04 5.70 -17.93
CA LEU A 51 -7.57 7.07 -17.91
C LEU A 51 -6.46 8.12 -17.97
N LEU A 52 -5.41 7.95 -17.15
CA LEU A 52 -4.26 8.86 -17.14
C LEU A 52 -3.53 8.86 -18.49
N ALA A 53 -3.33 7.69 -19.11
CA ALA A 53 -2.69 7.57 -20.42
C ALA A 53 -3.50 8.25 -21.53
N LEU A 54 -4.83 8.26 -21.44
CA LEU A 54 -5.71 8.95 -22.37
C LEU A 54 -5.77 10.47 -22.12
N LEU A 55 -5.72 10.90 -20.86
CA LEU A 55 -5.85 12.30 -20.45
C LEU A 55 -4.54 13.10 -20.53
N LEU A 56 -3.40 12.45 -20.35
CA LEU A 56 -2.08 13.08 -20.38
C LEU A 56 -1.19 12.41 -21.44
N PRO A 57 -1.11 12.96 -22.66
CA PRO A 57 -0.13 12.50 -23.63
C PRO A 57 1.27 12.61 -23.03
N GLY A 58 2.13 11.61 -23.25
CA GLY A 58 3.45 11.49 -22.61
C GLY A 58 4.42 12.66 -22.82
N SER A 59 4.05 13.67 -23.62
CA SER A 59 4.77 14.93 -23.79
C SER A 59 4.58 15.94 -22.65
N LEU A 60 3.58 15.76 -21.78
CA LEU A 60 3.25 16.66 -20.66
C LEU A 60 3.56 16.06 -19.28
N TYR A 61 4.18 14.88 -19.24
CA TYR A 61 4.55 14.21 -18.00
C TYR A 61 5.82 14.83 -17.42
N SER A 62 5.68 15.59 -16.34
CA SER A 62 6.80 16.03 -15.50
C SER A 62 6.97 15.04 -14.36
N GLY A 63 8.18 14.50 -14.18
CA GLY A 63 8.47 13.50 -13.13
C GLY A 63 8.44 14.05 -11.69
N ASP A 64 8.30 15.36 -11.53
CA ASP A 64 8.37 16.05 -10.24
C ASP A 64 7.04 16.04 -9.46
N GLU A 65 5.91 15.81 -10.14
CA GLU A 65 4.58 15.83 -9.51
C GLU A 65 3.79 14.54 -9.76
N SER A 66 2.84 14.26 -8.85
CA SER A 66 1.95 13.11 -9.01
C SER A 66 1.06 13.30 -10.25
N PRO A 67 1.03 12.34 -11.19
CA PRO A 67 0.23 12.45 -12.42
C PRO A 67 -1.27 12.63 -12.13
N PHE A 68 -1.76 12.11 -11.00
CA PHE A 68 -3.13 12.31 -10.54
C PHE A 68 -3.41 13.77 -10.17
N VAL A 69 -2.45 14.43 -9.51
CA VAL A 69 -2.56 15.84 -9.12
C VAL A 69 -2.48 16.71 -10.37
N THR A 70 -1.55 16.43 -11.28
CA THR A 70 -1.41 17.16 -12.55
C THR A 70 -2.67 17.11 -13.40
N VAL A 71 -3.34 15.95 -13.51
CA VAL A 71 -4.62 15.83 -14.24
C VAL A 71 -5.72 16.64 -13.55
N LEU A 72 -5.89 16.50 -12.24
CA LEU A 72 -6.96 17.19 -11.52
C LEU A 72 -6.78 18.72 -11.49
N SER A 73 -5.54 19.19 -11.42
CA SER A 73 -5.22 20.62 -11.55
C SER A 73 -5.53 21.16 -12.96
N LYS A 74 -5.45 20.33 -14.00
CA LYS A 74 -5.79 20.72 -15.38
C LYS A 74 -7.27 20.63 -15.73
N ILE A 75 -8.07 19.94 -14.92
CA ILE A 75 -9.53 19.80 -15.11
C ILE A 75 -10.29 21.12 -14.84
N GLY A 76 -9.62 22.17 -14.37
CA GLY A 76 -10.18 23.52 -14.24
C GLY A 76 -10.99 23.75 -12.97
N VAL A 77 -10.98 22.81 -12.03
CA VAL A 77 -11.59 22.95 -10.70
C VAL A 77 -10.54 23.50 -9.72
N PRO A 78 -10.77 24.69 -9.13
CA PRO A 78 -9.88 25.23 -8.10
C PRO A 78 -9.75 24.25 -6.93
N ALA A 79 -8.54 24.10 -6.38
CA ALA A 79 -8.20 23.20 -5.26
C ALA A 79 -8.33 21.68 -5.49
N ALA A 80 -8.71 21.21 -6.69
CA ALA A 80 -8.80 19.77 -6.96
C ALA A 80 -7.44 19.03 -6.83
N GLY A 81 -6.35 19.69 -7.24
CA GLY A 81 -4.99 19.18 -7.06
C GLY A 81 -4.59 19.05 -5.59
N ASP A 82 -4.92 20.04 -4.76
CA ASP A 82 -4.59 20.05 -3.33
C ASP A 82 -5.34 18.96 -2.57
N VAL A 83 -6.63 18.75 -2.89
CA VAL A 83 -7.42 17.64 -2.33
C VAL A 83 -6.81 16.30 -2.71
N MET A 84 -6.37 16.13 -3.97
CA MET A 84 -5.71 14.90 -4.39
C MET A 84 -4.38 14.67 -3.66
N ASN A 85 -3.58 15.72 -3.46
CA ASN A 85 -2.36 15.64 -2.66
C ASN A 85 -2.66 15.15 -1.23
N LEU A 86 -3.69 15.69 -0.60
CA LEU A 86 -4.12 15.25 0.73
C LEU A 86 -4.52 13.76 0.75
N VAL A 87 -5.26 13.30 -0.26
CA VAL A 87 -5.63 11.88 -0.40
C VAL A 87 -4.39 11.01 -0.56
N VAL A 88 -3.44 11.38 -1.42
CA VAL A 88 -2.19 10.63 -1.65
C VAL A 88 -1.36 10.56 -0.37
N LEU A 89 -1.20 11.67 0.35
CA LEU A 89 -0.46 11.71 1.61
C LEU A 89 -1.11 10.82 2.67
N THR A 90 -2.43 10.88 2.80
CA THR A 90 -3.18 10.04 3.76
C THR A 90 -3.03 8.55 3.43
N ALA A 91 -3.10 8.20 2.14
CA ALA A 91 -2.88 6.83 1.68
C ALA A 91 -1.44 6.35 1.96
N ALA A 92 -0.44 7.20 1.73
CA ALA A 92 0.95 6.89 2.05
C ALA A 92 1.17 6.66 3.55
N MET A 93 0.60 7.52 4.41
CA MET A 93 0.65 7.37 5.87
C MET A 93 -0.02 6.08 6.34
N SER A 94 -1.17 5.72 5.76
CA SER A 94 -1.87 4.47 6.06
C SER A 94 -1.02 3.24 5.68
N SER A 95 -0.40 3.25 4.50
CA SER A 95 0.51 2.19 4.05
C SER A 95 1.74 2.05 4.96
N LEU A 96 2.35 3.17 5.36
CA LEU A 96 3.47 3.19 6.30
C LEU A 96 3.09 2.58 7.65
N ASN A 97 1.90 2.87 8.18
CA ASN A 97 1.44 2.29 9.43
C ASN A 97 1.32 0.76 9.35
N SER A 98 0.73 0.23 8.27
CA SER A 98 0.66 -1.22 8.03
C SER A 98 2.05 -1.85 7.84
N GLY A 99 2.97 -1.15 7.16
CA GLY A 99 4.34 -1.61 6.94
C GLY A 99 5.16 -1.71 8.23
N LEU A 100 5.08 -0.69 9.09
CA LEU A 100 5.72 -0.68 10.40
C LEU A 100 5.19 -1.80 11.29
N TYR A 101 3.87 -2.01 11.29
CA TYR A 101 3.22 -3.08 12.05
C TYR A 101 3.67 -4.48 11.60
N SER A 102 3.71 -4.76 10.30
CA SER A 102 4.20 -6.06 9.77
C SER A 102 5.66 -6.28 10.14
N THR A 103 6.50 -5.27 9.91
CA THR A 103 7.95 -5.35 10.15
C THR A 103 8.24 -5.60 11.62
N GLY A 104 7.55 -4.90 12.53
CA GLY A 104 7.67 -5.11 13.97
C GLY A 104 7.31 -6.54 14.39
N ARG A 105 6.24 -7.11 13.82
CA ARG A 105 5.85 -8.50 14.10
C ARG A 105 6.81 -9.54 13.56
N ILE A 106 7.38 -9.31 12.37
CA ILE A 106 8.39 -10.20 11.82
C ILE A 106 9.67 -10.15 12.67
N LEU A 107 10.15 -8.96 13.02
CA LEU A 107 11.29 -8.77 13.92
C LEU A 107 11.07 -9.44 15.28
N ARG A 108 9.86 -9.33 15.83
CA ARG A 108 9.45 -10.00 17.06
C ARG A 108 9.49 -11.52 16.94
N SER A 109 8.91 -12.07 15.88
CA SER A 109 8.89 -13.51 15.61
C SER A 109 10.32 -14.06 15.46
N MET A 110 11.19 -13.33 14.76
CA MET A 110 12.61 -13.69 14.66
C MET A 110 13.34 -13.62 16.00
N ALA A 111 13.03 -12.62 16.84
CA ALA A 111 13.66 -12.48 18.16
C ALA A 111 13.20 -13.59 19.12
N THR A 112 11.94 -13.99 19.08
CA THR A 112 11.44 -15.16 19.83
C THR A 112 12.03 -16.47 19.35
N ALA A 113 12.37 -16.58 18.06
CA ALA A 113 13.10 -17.71 17.50
C ALA A 113 14.62 -17.67 17.76
N GLY A 114 15.13 -16.60 18.40
CA GLY A 114 16.56 -16.41 18.70
C GLY A 114 17.40 -15.88 17.52
N SER A 115 16.78 -15.56 16.39
CA SER A 115 17.44 -15.08 15.16
C SER A 115 17.51 -13.55 15.04
N ALA A 116 16.96 -12.81 16.01
CA ALA A 116 17.05 -11.35 16.09
C ALA A 116 17.43 -10.87 17.51
N PRO A 117 17.89 -9.61 17.67
CA PRO A 117 18.27 -9.05 18.96
C PRO A 117 17.15 -9.14 19.99
N ARG A 118 17.47 -9.52 21.24
CA ARG A 118 16.47 -9.70 22.31
C ARG A 118 15.63 -8.45 22.61
N PHE A 119 16.12 -7.24 22.31
CA PHE A 119 15.36 -6.01 22.55
C PHE A 119 14.15 -5.84 21.61
N THR A 120 14.15 -6.47 20.42
CA THR A 120 12.99 -6.47 19.51
C THR A 120 11.94 -7.50 19.92
N SER A 121 12.15 -8.14 21.08
CA SER A 121 11.23 -9.06 21.74
C SER A 121 10.40 -8.36 22.85
N VAL A 122 10.48 -7.04 22.97
CA VAL A 122 9.67 -6.31 23.96
C VAL A 122 8.36 -5.88 23.32
N MET A 123 7.29 -5.81 24.10
CA MET A 123 5.98 -5.40 23.59
C MET A 123 5.44 -4.23 24.41
N SER A 124 4.86 -3.26 23.73
CA SER A 124 4.11 -2.16 24.36
C SER A 124 2.92 -2.69 25.16
N ARG A 125 2.42 -1.90 26.12
CA ARG A 125 1.16 -2.15 26.85
C ARG A 125 -0.03 -2.39 25.91
N SER A 126 0.00 -1.83 24.71
CA SER A 126 -1.03 -2.00 23.67
C SER A 126 -0.85 -3.26 22.79
N GLN A 127 0.02 -4.21 23.17
CA GLN A 127 0.30 -5.42 22.39
C GLN A 127 0.87 -5.16 20.98
N VAL A 128 1.54 -4.00 20.81
CA VAL A 128 2.27 -3.67 19.59
C VAL A 128 3.77 -3.96 19.83
N PRO A 129 4.42 -4.77 18.98
CA PRO A 129 5.86 -5.02 19.04
C PRO A 129 6.71 -3.80 18.75
#